data_AF-D4CYE7-F1
#
_entry.id   AF-D4CYE7-F1
#
_cell.length_a   1.000
_cell.length_b   1.000
_cell.length_c   1.000
_cell.angle_alpha   90.00
_cell.angle_beta   90.00
_cell.angle_gamma   90.00
#
_symmetry.space_group_name_H-M   'P 1'
#
loop_
_entity.id
_entity.type
_entity.pdbx_description
1 polymer ?
#
loop_
_entity_poly.entity_id
_entity_poly.type
_entity_poly.pdbx_seq_one_letter_code
_entity_poly.pdbx_strand_id
1 'polypeptide(L)'
;MKKIIITFLFLISSIFSFANINDNLNLLKDEEKVEINEKIEEIKKEKDLTVFVNTLSMDLGFAVSDPERALILNLKKGDKETYKVEVSFSKDIDVDDYQDDINTTLTDAAPLLERKEYGKYILTVLDGASSVLQEVNIEALNQMTMTKEQENGSSTPIMIAAFVIIILFIVYKMYATYKDKSNQEEED
;
A
#
# COMPACT_ATOMS: atom_id res chain seq x y z
N MET A 1 -33.51 -1.88 -3.72
CA MET A 1 -32.55 -2.62 -2.87
C MET A 1 -31.31 -3.11 -3.62
N LYS A 2 -31.42 -3.96 -4.65
CA LYS A 2 -30.23 -4.46 -5.41
C LYS A 2 -29.28 -3.36 -5.94
N LYS A 3 -29.82 -2.27 -6.51
CA LYS A 3 -29.01 -1.16 -7.03
C LYS A 3 -28.23 -0.43 -5.94
N ILE A 4 -28.81 -0.28 -4.75
CA ILE A 4 -28.18 0.41 -3.60
C ILE A 4 -27.05 -0.46 -3.02
N ILE A 5 -27.24 -1.78 -2.93
CA ILE A 5 -26.21 -2.72 -2.46
C ILE A 5 -25.01 -2.73 -3.41
N ILE A 6 -25.24 -2.73 -4.73
CA ILE A 6 -24.16 -2.68 -5.72
C ILE A 6 -23.38 -1.37 -5.63
N THR A 7 -24.05 -0.23 -5.46
CA THR A 7 -23.38 1.07 -5.26
C THR A 7 -22.60 1.12 -3.95
N PHE A 8 -23.10 0.49 -2.88
CA PHE A 8 -22.41 0.43 -1.59
C PHE A 8 -21.17 -0.49 -1.62
N LEU A 9 -21.25 -1.62 -2.31
CA LEU A 9 -20.12 -2.53 -2.55
C LEU A 9 -19.03 -1.87 -3.41
N PHE A 10 -19.44 -1.08 -4.41
CA PHE A 10 -18.54 -0.27 -5.23
C PHE A 10 -17.87 0.84 -4.42
N LEU A 11 -18.59 1.44 -3.46
CA LEU A 11 -18.00 2.41 -2.54
C LEU A 11 -16.97 1.77 -1.60
N ILE A 12 -17.23 0.58 -1.05
CA ILE A 12 -16.30 -0.10 -0.13
C ILE A 12 -15.02 -0.57 -0.85
N SER A 13 -15.13 -1.03 -2.10
CA SER A 13 -13.96 -1.37 -2.92
C SER A 13 -13.12 -0.14 -3.27
N SER A 14 -13.71 1.05 -3.36
CA SER A 14 -12.97 2.30 -3.60
C SER A 14 -12.14 2.82 -2.42
N ILE A 15 -12.31 2.26 -1.21
CA ILE A 15 -11.58 2.68 0.00
C ILE A 15 -10.20 2.02 0.10
N PHE A 16 -9.97 0.92 -0.63
CA PHE A 16 -8.64 0.28 -0.71
C PHE A 16 -7.76 1.01 -1.72
N SER A 17 -7.47 2.29 -1.47
CA SER A 17 -6.33 2.93 -2.11
C SER A 17 -5.06 2.41 -1.44
N PHE A 18 -4.34 1.56 -2.15
CA PHE A 18 -3.01 1.11 -1.75
C PHE A 18 -2.04 2.28 -1.90
N ALA A 19 -1.90 3.09 -0.84
CA ALA A 19 -1.27 4.41 -0.90
C ALA A 19 0.14 4.42 -1.53
N ASN A 20 0.86 3.29 -1.43
CA ASN A 20 2.22 3.16 -1.95
C ASN A 20 2.39 2.10 -3.06
N ILE A 21 1.28 1.58 -3.61
CA ILE A 21 1.33 0.68 -4.78
C ILE A 21 0.83 1.43 -6.02
N ASN A 22 1.77 1.80 -6.89
CA ASN A 22 1.50 2.51 -8.15
C ASN A 22 1.57 1.52 -9.32
N ASP A 23 0.47 0.81 -9.57
CA ASP A 23 0.39 -0.18 -10.65
C ASP A 23 -0.02 0.45 -12.00
N ASN A 24 0.83 1.31 -12.56
CA ASN A 24 0.48 2.08 -13.77
C ASN A 24 0.32 1.19 -15.02
N LEU A 25 0.91 -0.01 -15.00
CA LEU A 25 0.80 -0.98 -16.09
C LEU A 25 -0.34 -1.99 -15.91
N ASN A 26 -1.07 -1.91 -14.79
CA ASN A 26 -2.15 -2.84 -14.44
C ASN A 26 -1.70 -4.32 -14.52
N LEU A 27 -0.51 -4.61 -13.97
CA LEU A 27 0.07 -5.95 -13.95
C LEU A 27 -0.41 -6.77 -12.75
N LEU A 28 -0.93 -6.12 -11.71
CA LEU A 28 -1.28 -6.76 -10.45
C LEU A 28 -2.79 -6.92 -10.32
N LYS A 29 -3.19 -8.12 -9.88
CA LYS A 29 -4.58 -8.39 -9.48
C LYS A 29 -4.89 -7.72 -8.15
N ASP A 30 -6.17 -7.54 -7.86
CA ASP A 30 -6.61 -6.91 -6.62
C ASP A 30 -6.17 -7.72 -5.39
N GLU A 31 -6.22 -9.05 -5.45
CA GLU A 31 -5.75 -9.92 -4.37
C GLU A 31 -4.23 -9.79 -4.14
N GLU A 32 -3.45 -9.70 -5.23
CA GLU A 32 -1.99 -9.51 -5.15
C GLU A 32 -1.65 -8.15 -4.55
N LYS A 33 -2.42 -7.09 -4.85
CA LYS A 33 -2.23 -5.77 -4.25
C LYS A 33 -2.51 -5.78 -2.75
N VAL A 34 -3.49 -6.56 -2.28
CA VAL A 34 -3.75 -6.77 -0.84
C VAL A 34 -2.54 -7.41 -0.17
N GLU A 35 -2.04 -8.52 -0.71
CA GLU A 35 -0.88 -9.23 -0.14
C GLU A 35 0.38 -8.35 -0.13
N ILE A 36 0.65 -7.61 -1.22
CA ILE A 36 1.77 -6.67 -1.29
C ILE A 36 1.62 -5.57 -0.25
N ASN A 37 0.41 -5.04 -0.06
CA ASN A 37 0.17 -3.98 0.92
C ASN A 37 0.35 -4.47 2.37
N GLU A 38 -0.08 -5.69 2.66
CA GLU A 38 0.21 -6.33 3.96
C GLU A 38 1.71 -6.41 4.21
N LYS A 39 2.49 -6.83 3.20
CA LYS A 39 3.96 -6.87 3.31
C LYS A 39 4.58 -5.49 3.47
N ILE A 40 4.07 -4.47 2.77
CA ILE A 40 4.51 -3.07 2.92
C ILE A 40 4.29 -2.60 4.37
N GLU A 41 3.11 -2.84 4.94
CA GLU A 41 2.82 -2.42 6.31
C GLU A 41 3.61 -3.23 7.36
N GLU A 42 3.94 -4.49 7.09
CA GLU A 42 4.86 -5.30 7.91
C GLU A 42 6.25 -4.65 7.97
N ILE A 43 6.88 -4.40 6.82
CA ILE A 43 8.21 -3.77 6.73
C ILE A 43 8.21 -2.40 7.42
N LYS A 44 7.17 -1.61 7.17
CA LYS A 44 6.99 -0.29 7.80
C LYS A 44 6.91 -0.39 9.31
N LYS A 45 6.20 -1.38 9.86
CA LYS A 45 6.11 -1.56 11.31
C LYS A 45 7.42 -2.03 11.93
N GLU A 46 8.14 -2.91 11.26
CA GLU A 46 9.37 -3.50 11.78
C GLU A 46 10.58 -2.58 11.69
N LYS A 47 10.64 -1.76 10.63
CA LYS A 47 11.81 -0.92 10.32
C LYS A 47 11.53 0.57 10.34
N ASP A 48 10.28 0.95 10.58
CA ASP A 48 9.80 2.35 10.53
C ASP A 48 10.31 3.03 9.25
N LEU A 49 10.01 2.33 8.13
CA LEU A 49 10.46 2.60 6.78
C LEU A 49 9.27 2.64 5.83
N THR A 50 9.23 3.60 4.91
CA THR A 50 8.18 3.67 3.89
C THR A 50 8.57 2.85 2.66
N VAL A 51 7.73 1.91 2.25
CA VAL A 51 7.95 1.10 1.03
C VAL A 51 7.05 1.61 -0.10
N PHE A 52 7.62 1.84 -1.27
CA PHE A 52 6.94 2.16 -2.52
C PHE A 52 7.12 1.04 -3.55
N VAL A 53 6.03 0.61 -4.17
CA VAL A 53 6.02 -0.41 -5.23
C VAL A 53 5.42 0.18 -6.48
N ASN A 54 6.15 0.18 -7.59
CA ASN A 54 5.74 0.81 -8.84
C ASN A 54 5.84 -0.17 -10.01
N THR A 55 4.81 -0.23 -10.86
CA THR A 55 4.90 -0.82 -12.19
C THR A 55 4.92 0.30 -13.22
N LEU A 56 5.96 0.34 -14.06
CA LEU A 56 6.23 1.50 -14.94
C LEU A 56 6.68 1.04 -16.32
N SER A 57 6.42 1.84 -17.36
CA SER A 57 7.10 1.65 -18.65
C SER A 57 8.60 1.92 -18.51
N MET A 58 9.42 1.31 -19.36
CA MET A 58 10.89 1.37 -19.29
C MET A 58 11.47 2.79 -19.27
N ASP A 59 10.82 3.72 -19.96
CA ASP A 59 11.25 5.12 -20.08
C ASP A 59 10.80 6.01 -18.90
N LEU A 60 9.97 5.47 -17.99
CA LEU A 60 9.43 6.20 -16.86
C LEU A 60 10.26 5.95 -15.59
N GLY A 61 10.37 7.00 -14.78
CA GLY A 61 10.97 6.95 -13.46
C GLY A 61 9.94 7.25 -12.39
N PHE A 62 10.20 6.76 -11.18
CA PHE A 62 9.53 7.19 -9.96
C PHE A 62 10.55 7.93 -9.10
N ALA A 63 10.19 9.11 -8.65
CA ALA A 63 11.03 9.93 -7.79
C ALA A 63 10.22 10.40 -6.60
N VAL A 64 10.81 10.27 -5.42
CA VAL A 64 10.34 10.91 -4.20
C VAL A 64 11.34 12.01 -3.88
N SER A 65 10.85 13.18 -3.46
CA SER A 65 11.73 14.28 -3.08
C SER A 65 12.33 14.00 -1.71
N ASP A 66 13.66 13.88 -1.66
CA ASP A 66 14.44 13.65 -0.44
C ASP A 66 13.83 12.60 0.50
N PRO A 67 13.65 11.36 0.01
CA PRO A 67 13.04 10.33 0.83
C PRO A 67 14.02 9.97 1.95
N GLU A 68 13.56 10.06 3.19
CA GLU A 68 14.21 9.47 4.36
C GLU A 68 13.53 8.14 4.67
N ARG A 69 14.30 7.15 5.15
CA ARG A 69 13.81 5.83 5.58
C ARG A 69 12.84 5.24 4.57
N ALA A 70 13.30 5.05 3.34
CA ALA A 70 12.46 4.59 2.24
C ALA A 70 13.08 3.42 1.46
N LEU A 71 12.23 2.50 1.03
CA LEU A 71 12.50 1.45 0.05
C LEU A 71 11.63 1.72 -1.17
N ILE A 72 12.24 1.76 -2.35
CA ILE A 72 11.54 1.93 -3.62
C ILE A 72 11.83 0.72 -4.49
N LEU A 73 10.78 0.01 -4.88
CA LEU A 73 10.80 -1.08 -5.85
C LEU A 73 10.14 -0.61 -7.15
N ASN A 74 10.90 -0.54 -8.23
CA ASN A 74 10.37 -0.27 -9.57
C ASN A 74 10.47 -1.52 -10.44
N LEU A 75 9.32 -2.06 -10.85
CA LEU A 75 9.21 -3.06 -11.91
C LEU A 75 8.94 -2.34 -13.25
N LYS A 76 9.97 -2.24 -14.09
CA LYS A 76 9.88 -1.56 -15.39
C LYS A 76 9.70 -2.57 -16.52
N LYS A 77 8.68 -2.38 -17.36
CA LYS A 77 8.39 -3.24 -18.52
C LYS A 77 8.71 -2.53 -19.84
N GLY A 78 9.44 -3.22 -20.72
CA GLY A 78 9.67 -2.81 -22.10
C GLY A 78 8.75 -3.52 -23.10
N ASP A 79 8.96 -3.25 -24.40
CA ASP A 79 8.07 -3.70 -25.47
C ASP A 79 8.03 -5.23 -25.70
N LYS A 80 9.13 -5.94 -25.39
CA LYS A 80 9.31 -7.38 -25.70
C LYS A 80 9.31 -8.27 -24.46
N GLU A 81 8.47 -7.98 -23.47
CA GLU A 81 8.48 -8.70 -22.16
C GLU A 81 9.87 -8.67 -21.50
N THR A 82 10.64 -7.62 -21.78
CA THR A 82 11.91 -7.34 -21.12
C THR A 82 11.62 -6.52 -19.88
N TYR A 83 12.14 -6.98 -18.74
CA TYR A 83 11.95 -6.32 -17.46
C TYR A 83 13.25 -5.72 -16.97
N LYS A 84 13.16 -4.53 -16.37
CA LYS A 84 14.23 -3.95 -15.57
C LYS A 84 13.67 -3.74 -14.17
N VAL A 85 14.36 -4.22 -13.16
CA VAL A 85 13.95 -4.05 -11.77
C VAL A 85 14.98 -3.20 -11.06
N GLU A 86 14.50 -2.20 -10.34
CA GLU A 86 15.33 -1.29 -9.55
C GLU A 86 14.82 -1.35 -8.12
N VAL A 87 15.69 -1.78 -7.20
CA VAL A 87 15.50 -1.66 -5.76
C VAL A 87 16.39 -0.52 -5.30
N SER A 88 15.83 0.45 -4.59
CA SER A 88 16.58 1.62 -4.12
C SER A 88 16.20 1.91 -2.68
N PHE A 89 17.21 2.26 -1.88
CA PHE A 89 17.06 2.67 -0.50
C PHE A 89 17.35 4.16 -0.38
N SER A 90 16.75 4.80 0.62
CA SER A 90 17.11 6.18 0.97
C SER A 90 18.56 6.26 1.45
N LYS A 91 19.14 7.45 1.38
CA LYS A 91 20.58 7.66 1.63
C LYS A 91 21.01 7.36 3.07
N ASP A 92 20.06 7.40 4.01
CA ASP A 92 20.23 7.08 5.43
C ASP A 92 20.29 5.56 5.72
N ILE A 93 20.18 4.71 4.69
CA ILE A 93 20.24 3.26 4.81
C ILE A 93 21.44 2.76 3.99
N ASP A 94 22.50 2.35 4.70
CA ASP A 94 23.72 1.84 4.08
C ASP A 94 23.58 0.36 3.70
N VAL A 95 23.28 0.09 2.43
CA VAL A 95 23.10 -1.28 1.90
C VAL A 95 24.29 -1.76 1.07
N ASP A 96 25.42 -1.03 1.06
CA ASP A 96 26.50 -1.30 0.13
C ASP A 96 27.11 -2.70 0.32
N ASP A 97 27.26 -3.15 1.56
CA ASP A 97 27.76 -4.50 1.90
C ASP A 97 26.75 -5.62 1.56
N TYR A 98 25.49 -5.28 1.25
CA TYR A 98 24.39 -6.22 1.01
C TYR A 98 23.88 -6.23 -0.44
N GLN A 99 24.55 -5.51 -1.34
CA GLN A 99 24.15 -5.45 -2.75
C GLN A 99 24.13 -6.84 -3.40
N ASP A 100 25.06 -7.74 -3.03
CA ASP A 100 25.11 -9.10 -3.56
C ASP A 100 23.89 -9.95 -3.14
N ASP A 101 23.40 -9.76 -1.91
CA ASP A 101 22.20 -10.46 -1.42
C ASP A 101 20.93 -9.97 -2.14
N ILE A 102 20.84 -8.66 -2.38
CA ILE A 102 19.77 -8.06 -3.19
C ILE A 102 19.82 -8.59 -4.62
N ASN A 103 21.00 -8.59 -5.24
CA ASN A 103 21.20 -9.08 -6.61
C ASN A 103 20.88 -10.57 -6.75
N THR A 104 21.24 -11.37 -5.74
CA THR A 104 20.89 -12.80 -5.66
C THR A 104 19.38 -12.96 -5.61
N THR A 105 18.69 -12.22 -4.72
CA THR A 105 17.22 -12.23 -4.62
C THR A 105 16.56 -11.88 -5.96
N LEU A 106 17.03 -10.82 -6.63
CA LEU A 106 16.49 -10.39 -7.92
C LEU A 106 16.69 -11.47 -9.01
N THR A 107 17.85 -12.14 -9.00
CA THR A 107 18.20 -13.20 -9.95
C THR A 107 17.35 -14.44 -9.73
N ASP A 108 17.21 -14.88 -8.49
CA ASP A 108 16.43 -16.07 -8.12
C ASP A 108 14.94 -15.88 -8.37
N ALA A 109 14.44 -14.65 -8.21
CA ALA A 109 13.06 -14.31 -8.50
C ALA A 109 12.77 -14.13 -10.01
N ALA A 110 13.78 -13.87 -10.85
CA ALA A 110 13.61 -13.55 -12.27
C ALA A 110 12.69 -14.52 -13.07
N PRO A 111 12.72 -15.86 -12.85
CA PRO A 111 11.81 -16.78 -13.52
C PRO A 111 10.31 -16.51 -13.26
N LEU A 112 9.96 -15.83 -12.17
CA LEU A 112 8.57 -15.43 -11.88
C LEU A 112 8.08 -14.39 -12.90
N LEU A 113 8.95 -13.49 -13.37
CA LEU A 113 8.61 -12.51 -14.39
C LEU A 113 8.36 -13.18 -15.75
N GLU A 114 9.16 -14.19 -16.10
CA GLU A 114 8.96 -14.98 -17.32
C GLU A 114 7.60 -15.69 -17.34
N ARG A 115 7.15 -16.13 -16.15
CA ARG A 115 5.84 -16.76 -15.93
C ARG A 115 4.71 -15.76 -15.74
N LYS A 116 5.00 -14.46 -15.76
CA LYS A 116 4.04 -13.36 -15.51
C LYS A 116 3.41 -13.43 -14.11
N GLU A 117 4.13 -14.00 -13.15
CA GLU A 117 3.75 -14.08 -11.74
C GLU A 117 4.25 -12.82 -11.00
N TYR A 118 3.77 -11.65 -11.42
CA TYR A 118 4.29 -10.34 -10.97
C TYR A 118 4.09 -10.10 -9.46
N GLY A 119 2.94 -10.47 -8.91
CA GLY A 119 2.67 -10.33 -7.48
C GLY A 119 3.67 -11.12 -6.64
N LYS A 120 3.92 -12.39 -7.01
CA LYS A 120 4.91 -13.23 -6.34
C LYS A 120 6.33 -12.71 -6.50
N TYR A 121 6.68 -12.19 -7.67
CA TYR A 121 7.97 -11.54 -7.88
C TYR A 121 8.18 -10.39 -6.89
N ILE A 122 7.21 -9.48 -6.81
CA ILE A 122 7.27 -8.33 -5.91
C ILE A 122 7.39 -8.79 -4.44
N LEU A 123 6.56 -9.74 -4.01
CA LEU A 123 6.62 -10.28 -2.65
C LEU A 123 7.99 -10.90 -2.33
N THR A 124 8.53 -11.70 -3.24
CA THR A 124 9.85 -12.33 -3.08
C THR A 124 10.97 -11.29 -2.94
N VAL A 125 10.91 -10.22 -3.75
CA VAL A 125 11.90 -9.14 -3.67
C VAL A 125 11.74 -8.31 -2.39
N LEU A 126 10.50 -8.05 -1.95
CA LEU A 126 10.25 -7.36 -0.68
C LEU A 126 10.70 -8.20 0.53
N ASP A 127 10.56 -9.52 0.48
CA ASP A 127 11.08 -10.43 1.50
C ASP A 127 12.61 -10.34 1.58
N GLY A 128 13.31 -10.48 0.45
CA GLY A 128 14.77 -10.39 0.44
C GLY A 128 15.28 -9.01 0.85
N ALA A 129 14.63 -7.92 0.40
CA ALA A 129 14.96 -6.57 0.84
C ALA A 129 14.70 -6.38 2.35
N SER A 130 13.63 -6.97 2.89
CA SER A 130 13.36 -6.96 4.32
C SER A 130 14.44 -7.71 5.12
N SER A 131 14.91 -8.87 4.64
CA SER A 131 16.02 -9.60 5.25
C SER A 131 17.29 -8.76 5.30
N VAL A 132 17.65 -8.06 4.23
CA VAL A 132 18.78 -7.12 4.24
C VAL A 132 18.59 -6.04 5.29
N LEU A 133 17.41 -5.39 5.32
CA LEU A 133 17.06 -4.38 6.33
C LEU A 133 17.13 -4.89 7.78
N GLN A 134 17.12 -6.21 8.02
CA GLN A 134 17.35 -6.79 9.35
C GLN A 134 18.79 -6.64 9.82
N GLU A 135 19.73 -6.64 8.91
CA GLU A 135 21.17 -6.60 9.20
C GLU A 135 21.74 -5.19 9.14
N VAL A 136 21.10 -4.28 8.39
CA VAL A 136 21.55 -2.89 8.28
C VAL A 136 21.29 -2.09 9.56
N ASN A 137 22.29 -1.31 9.97
CA ASN A 137 22.14 -0.32 11.03
C ASN A 137 21.50 0.95 10.45
N ILE A 138 20.18 1.08 10.58
CA ILE A 138 19.49 2.33 10.21
C ILE A 138 19.88 3.38 11.26
N GLU A 139 20.63 4.41 10.86
CA GLU A 139 21.04 5.46 11.79
C GLU A 139 19.81 6.02 12.52
N ALA A 140 19.77 5.81 13.83
CA ALA A 140 18.69 6.33 14.65
C ALA A 140 18.73 7.86 14.53
N LEU A 141 17.64 8.45 14.01
CA LEU A 141 17.44 9.89 14.01
C LEU A 141 17.79 10.41 15.41
N ASN A 142 18.85 11.22 15.51
CA ASN A 142 19.26 11.83 16.76
C ASN A 142 18.02 12.45 17.41
N GLN A 143 17.56 11.85 18.51
CA GLN A 143 16.44 12.32 19.31
C GLN A 143 16.86 13.60 20.05
N MET A 144 17.11 14.69 19.33
CA MET A 144 17.14 16.01 19.95
C MET A 144 15.69 16.47 20.14
N THR A 145 15.21 16.16 21.35
CA THR A 145 14.22 16.92 22.11
C THR A 145 12.87 17.16 21.42
N MET A 146 11.92 16.28 21.67
CA MET A 146 10.55 16.71 21.98
C MET A 146 10.18 16.12 23.34
N THR A 147 10.16 17.00 24.33
CA THR A 147 9.55 16.78 25.65
C THR A 147 8.16 16.18 25.47
N LYS A 148 7.86 15.17 26.30
CA LYS A 148 6.53 14.59 26.46
C LYS A 148 5.47 15.69 26.60
N GLU A 149 4.68 15.89 25.55
CA GLU A 149 3.28 16.27 25.68
C GLU A 149 2.46 15.16 25.05
N GLN A 150 2.02 14.26 25.91
CA GLN A 150 0.94 13.34 25.63
C GLN A 150 -0.36 14.13 25.85
N GLU A 151 -1.18 14.24 24.80
CA GLU A 151 -2.63 14.60 24.74
C GLU A 151 -2.96 15.68 23.69
N ASN A 152 -3.19 15.27 22.44
CA ASN A 152 -4.56 15.20 21.92
C ASN A 152 -4.61 14.75 20.45
N GLY A 153 -5.32 13.64 20.22
CA GLY A 153 -6.19 13.45 19.06
C GLY A 153 -5.53 13.31 17.70
N SER A 154 -5.14 12.08 17.36
CA SER A 154 -5.01 11.64 15.97
C SER A 154 -6.28 12.00 15.18
N SER A 155 -6.12 12.85 14.18
CA SER A 155 -7.20 13.30 13.30
C SER A 155 -7.71 12.17 12.38
N THR A 156 -6.96 11.08 12.23
CA THR A 156 -7.30 9.94 11.37
C THR A 156 -8.43 9.05 11.94
N PRO A 157 -8.40 8.57 13.20
CA PRO A 157 -9.54 7.82 13.75
C PRO A 157 -10.78 8.70 14.00
N ILE A 158 -10.63 10.01 14.26
CA ILE A 158 -11.77 10.93 14.39
C ILE A 158 -12.48 11.13 13.05
N MET A 159 -11.74 11.25 11.94
CA MET A 159 -12.31 11.31 10.59
C MET A 159 -13.04 10.02 10.21
N ILE A 160 -12.46 8.85 10.51
CA ILE A 160 -13.10 7.55 10.26
C ILE A 160 -14.37 7.40 11.11
N ALA A 161 -14.31 7.75 12.41
CA ALA A 161 -15.46 7.70 13.29
C ALA A 161 -16.57 8.67 12.86
N ALA A 162 -16.22 9.90 12.45
CA ALA A 162 -17.16 10.89 11.93
C ALA A 162 -17.83 10.40 10.63
N PHE A 163 -17.05 9.78 9.73
CA PHE A 163 -17.58 9.18 8.50
C PHE A 163 -18.56 8.04 8.79
N VAL A 164 -18.23 7.15 9.73
CA VAL A 164 -19.13 6.05 10.15
C VAL A 164 -20.43 6.60 10.74
N ILE A 165 -20.36 7.65 11.56
CA ILE A 165 -21.55 8.30 12.15
C ILE A 165 -22.44 8.92 11.06
N ILE A 166 -21.85 9.58 10.05
CA ILE A 166 -22.61 10.16 8.93
C ILE A 166 -23.29 9.06 8.12
N ILE A 167 -22.61 7.94 7.84
CA ILE A 167 -23.20 6.80 7.13
C ILE A 167 -24.37 6.21 7.93
N LEU A 168 -24.19 5.98 9.23
CA LEU A 168 -25.25 5.48 10.11
C LEU A 168 -26.47 6.42 10.15
N PHE A 169 -26.24 7.74 10.14
CA PHE A 169 -27.31 8.73 10.11
C PHE A 169 -28.11 8.69 8.80
N ILE A 170 -27.44 8.55 7.66
CA ILE A 170 -28.09 8.42 6.35
C ILE A 170 -28.91 7.12 6.29
N VAL A 171 -28.36 6.00 6.76
CA VAL A 171 -29.07 4.71 6.83
C VAL A 171 -30.31 4.81 7.73
N TYR A 172 -30.18 5.44 8.90
CA TYR A 172 -31.30 5.66 9.81
C TYR A 172 -32.41 6.50 9.16
N LYS A 173 -32.07 7.60 8.48
CA LYS A 173 -33.05 8.44 7.78
C LYS A 173 -33.74 7.68 6.65
N MET A 174 -32.99 6.88 5.88
CA MET A 174 -33.57 6.03 4.84
C MET A 174 -34.51 4.96 5.41
N TYR A 175 -34.15 4.32 6.52
CA TYR A 175 -35.00 3.34 7.19
C TYR A 175 -36.26 3.97 7.78
N ALA A 176 -36.14 5.13 8.42
CA ALA A 176 -37.29 5.87 8.96
C ALA A 176 -38.27 6.28 7.85
N THR A 177 -37.77 6.83 6.73
CA THR A 177 -38.61 7.18 5.58
C THR A 177 -39.22 5.96 4.89
N TYR A 178 -38.55 4.80 4.90
CA TYR A 178 -39.12 3.56 4.40
C TYR A 178 -40.24 3.03 5.30
N LYS A 179 -40.05 3.07 6.62
CA LYS A 179 -41.03 2.64 7.62
C LYS A 179 -42.27 3.54 7.64
N ASP A 180 -42.10 4.85 7.45
CA ASP A 180 -43.22 5.80 7.35
C ASP A 180 -44.10 5.49 6.12
N LYS A 181 -43.49 5.15 4.99
CA LYS A 181 -44.22 4.77 3.78
C LYS A 181 -44.92 3.43 3.90
N SER A 182 -44.33 2.43 4.55
CA SER A 182 -44.98 1.13 4.75
C SER A 182 -46.17 1.22 5.70
N ASN A 183 -46.12 2.11 6.69
CA ASN A 183 -47.24 2.32 7.62
C ASN A 183 -48.40 3.09 6.98
N GLN A 184 -48.13 3.97 6.02
CA GLN A 184 -49.19 4.63 5.23
C GLN A 184 -49.90 3.69 4.26
N GLU A 185 -49.23 2.63 3.78
CA GLU A 185 -49.83 1.60 2.91
C GLU A 185 -50.66 0.55 3.69
N GLU A 186 -50.60 0.51 5.02
CA GLU A 186 -51.41 -0.40 5.86
C GLU A 186 -52.69 0.26 6.42
N GLU A 187 -52.87 1.58 6.29
CA GLU A 187 -54.04 2.32 6.78
C GLU A 187 -55.02 2.79 5.66
N ASP A 188 -54.73 2.49 4.39
CA ASP A 188 -55.64 2.67 3.23
C ASP A 188 -56.30 1.34 2.81
#